data_AF-A0A1C5ZFL7-F1
#
_entry.id   AF-A0A1C5ZFL7-F1
#
_cell.length_a   1.000
_cell.length_b   1.000
_cell.length_c   1.000
_cell.angle_alpha   90.00
_cell.angle_beta   90.00
_cell.angle_gamma   90.00
#
_symmetry.space_group_name_H-M   'P 1'
#
loop_
_entity.id
_entity.type
_entity.pdbx_description
1 polymer ?
#
loop_
_entity_poly.entity_id
_entity_poly.type
_entity_poly.pdbx_seq_one_letter_code
_entity_poly.pdbx_strand_id
1 'polypeptide(L)'
;MRNRRLALAAALLLAITSADGAALAVSGADFSSEEVAEAVFDEVENEGLDNQDEVQEQVQTPEMDQAEDQPSEDSFSDASGMEAAAEWQNEEAATADEALVFSDGEDTGITYTLSDDGKLVISGTGSIADDAFAGNTKITSVVISEGVTGIGSGAFTGCTNLTSVTIPEGVTVIDGMTFGNCTSLTSVTIPGTVTSIEVQAFWKCSSLTSITIPASVTSIGSGVFQGCTSLTSVKLSEGLTRIGDQTFGRCNALETIEIPASLTSIGNDAFKNCAKLRSIRCYANSSTWQPRYICDSNTTVYYSYNPNHTHSYKSHVIKMSGCTYSGSEEEICEFCGDYYTKETPALGHDWNRGETTEDASCESDGEKTYTCRRCGDKKKETIPATGHSWVRSWHEDATCTDDGVDEYTCRYCDTEKRTTIKATGHKFSAWAVTQEATVDEEEVQTRTCSACGEQETKITRDRLQPTMKLNQSSIVLKTRQKTKCLKVTGLAKGDFISTWSTDNWSIADVSVSSDGTCNITAGKTTGKTRIHIYLNSGYEKSVTVKVQKSAVKTTKITGVPKTLKLKKNQKYSLKPVLKPVTSKEKITYKSSSSKVVKVDSKGRITAKKKGTAVITVKAGKKTVKCKVTVK
;
A
#
# COMPACT_ATOMS: atom_id res chain seq x y z
N MET A 1 -5.35 69.90 28.90
CA MET A 1 -4.78 70.98 28.04
C MET A 1 -4.75 70.48 26.58
N ARG A 2 -4.21 71.26 25.62
CA ARG A 2 -3.92 70.93 24.19
C ARG A 2 -3.22 69.56 24.03
N ASN A 3 -3.13 68.81 22.91
CA ASN A 3 -3.58 68.75 21.47
C ASN A 3 -3.19 67.31 20.95
N ARG A 4 -3.40 66.72 19.75
CA ARG A 4 -4.27 66.77 18.52
C ARG A 4 -4.06 65.36 17.86
N ARG A 5 -5.06 64.55 17.44
CA ARG A 5 -5.94 64.56 16.23
C ARG A 5 -5.30 64.31 14.83
N LEU A 6 -5.75 63.18 14.20
CA LEU A 6 -6.19 62.95 12.79
C LEU A 6 -5.26 62.52 11.61
N ALA A 7 -5.51 61.31 11.08
CA ALA A 7 -5.70 60.88 9.67
C ALA A 7 -6.28 59.42 9.69
N LEU A 8 -7.28 58.92 8.93
CA LEU A 8 -7.61 58.84 7.47
C LEU A 8 -6.72 57.88 6.65
N ALA A 9 -7.23 56.99 5.75
CA ALA A 9 -8.61 56.56 5.45
C ALA A 9 -8.73 55.24 4.61
N ALA A 10 -9.87 54.55 4.77
CA ALA A 10 -10.67 53.69 3.85
C ALA A 10 -10.09 52.89 2.64
N ALA A 11 -10.29 51.55 2.67
CA ALA A 11 -10.86 50.67 1.61
C ALA A 11 -11.12 49.28 2.24
N LEU A 12 -12.24 48.53 2.12
CA LEU A 12 -13.39 48.44 1.20
C LEU A 12 -13.13 47.77 -0.17
N LEU A 13 -13.30 46.44 -0.23
CA LEU A 13 -14.54 45.84 -0.78
C LEU A 13 -14.65 44.33 -0.47
N LEU A 14 -15.88 43.86 -0.24
CA LEU A 14 -16.27 42.45 -0.28
C LEU A 14 -17.22 42.29 -1.48
N ALA A 15 -17.03 41.26 -2.30
CA ALA A 15 -17.91 40.97 -3.43
C ALA A 15 -18.49 39.55 -3.28
N ILE A 16 -19.80 39.47 -3.03
CA ILE A 16 -20.55 38.22 -2.99
C ILE A 16 -21.26 38.03 -4.33
N THR A 17 -21.20 36.82 -4.88
CA THR A 17 -22.13 36.35 -5.93
C THR A 17 -22.95 35.19 -5.39
N SER A 18 -24.26 35.26 -5.58
CA SER A 18 -25.29 34.40 -4.95
C SER A 18 -25.88 33.35 -5.90
N ALA A 19 -26.92 32.63 -5.43
CA ALA A 19 -27.69 31.56 -6.10
C ALA A 19 -26.95 30.20 -6.17
N ASP A 20 -27.55 29.03 -5.90
CA ASP A 20 -28.87 28.61 -5.39
C ASP A 20 -28.65 27.32 -4.54
N GLY A 21 -29.56 26.76 -3.73
CA GLY A 21 -30.95 27.08 -3.37
C GLY A 21 -31.60 25.89 -2.62
N ALA A 22 -32.89 26.01 -2.25
CA ALA A 22 -33.80 24.94 -1.78
C ALA A 22 -33.50 24.16 -0.45
N ALA A 23 -34.12 24.68 0.63
CA ALA A 23 -35.00 23.96 1.57
C ALA A 23 -34.61 22.62 2.25
N LEU A 24 -34.71 22.61 3.60
CA LEU A 24 -35.64 21.74 4.35
C LEU A 24 -35.98 22.37 5.73
N ALA A 25 -36.89 21.78 6.51
CA ALA A 25 -37.75 22.55 7.44
C ALA A 25 -37.91 22.00 8.88
N VAL A 26 -38.01 22.95 9.82
CA VAL A 26 -38.81 22.96 11.08
C VAL A 26 -38.65 21.81 12.09
N SER A 27 -37.92 22.08 13.18
CA SER A 27 -38.37 22.05 14.60
C SER A 27 -37.19 22.36 15.54
N GLY A 28 -37.33 22.87 16.77
CA GLY A 28 -38.50 23.37 17.49
C GLY A 28 -38.44 23.04 18.99
N ALA A 29 -38.58 24.05 19.87
CA ALA A 29 -38.55 23.97 21.35
C ALA A 29 -37.14 23.66 21.97
N ASP A 30 -36.78 24.12 23.19
CA ASP A 30 -37.41 25.15 24.03
C ASP A 30 -36.41 25.89 24.96
N PHE A 31 -36.93 26.82 25.77
CA PHE A 31 -36.24 27.76 26.67
C PHE A 31 -35.93 27.20 28.08
N SER A 32 -35.20 28.01 28.88
CA SER A 32 -35.22 28.07 30.37
C SER A 32 -34.49 26.94 31.16
N SER A 33 -34.04 27.10 32.41
CA SER A 33 -33.62 28.28 33.22
C SER A 33 -33.13 27.85 34.61
N GLU A 34 -32.07 28.46 35.16
CA GLU A 34 -31.77 28.56 36.63
C GLU A 34 -31.67 27.21 37.42
N GLU A 35 -31.26 27.10 38.70
CA GLU A 35 -30.93 28.07 39.75
C GLU A 35 -29.83 27.54 40.72
N VAL A 36 -29.18 28.46 41.44
CA VAL A 36 -28.42 28.44 42.72
C VAL A 36 -28.23 27.13 43.52
N ALA A 37 -27.02 26.94 44.06
CA ALA A 37 -26.77 26.40 45.41
C ALA A 37 -25.43 26.90 46.01
N GLU A 38 -25.43 27.37 47.27
CA GLU A 38 -24.24 27.75 48.05
C GLU A 38 -23.76 26.60 48.98
N ALA A 39 -22.49 26.65 49.40
CA ALA A 39 -22.02 26.12 50.68
C ALA A 39 -20.76 26.89 51.13
N VAL A 40 -20.55 27.03 52.45
CA VAL A 40 -19.55 27.92 53.08
C VAL A 40 -18.92 27.21 54.30
N PHE A 41 -17.80 27.76 54.80
CA PHE A 41 -17.05 27.36 56.01
C PHE A 41 -16.15 26.10 55.86
N ASP A 42 -15.06 25.94 56.62
CA ASP A 42 -14.64 26.67 57.83
C ASP A 42 -13.13 26.96 57.92
N GLU A 43 -12.71 27.80 58.88
CA GLU A 43 -11.33 28.27 59.12
C GLU A 43 -10.88 27.94 60.55
N VAL A 44 -9.74 27.25 60.75
CA VAL A 44 -9.13 27.03 62.07
C VAL A 44 -7.59 26.96 61.98
N GLU A 45 -6.91 27.61 62.93
CA GLU A 45 -5.46 27.65 63.14
C GLU A 45 -4.90 26.35 63.77
N ASN A 46 -3.57 26.13 63.78
CA ASN A 46 -2.77 26.25 65.02
C ASN A 46 -1.24 26.13 64.80
N GLU A 47 -0.49 26.36 65.88
CA GLU A 47 0.96 26.56 65.98
C GLU A 47 1.88 25.32 65.81
N GLY A 48 3.07 25.55 65.24
CA GLY A 48 4.37 25.47 65.94
C GLY A 48 4.93 24.12 66.46
N LEU A 49 6.26 23.94 66.29
CA LEU A 49 7.18 23.44 67.34
C LEU A 49 8.65 23.65 66.94
N ASP A 50 9.57 23.38 67.89
CA ASP A 50 10.84 24.11 68.06
C ASP A 50 12.13 23.24 67.95
N ASN A 51 13.28 23.91 68.10
CA ASN A 51 14.67 23.40 68.22
C ASN A 51 15.38 22.97 66.91
N GLN A 52 16.57 23.45 66.55
CA GLN A 52 17.85 23.67 67.28
C GLN A 52 18.66 22.39 67.52
N ASP A 53 19.86 22.33 66.95
CA ASP A 53 21.11 22.20 67.73
C ASP A 53 22.35 22.59 66.90
N GLU A 54 23.41 22.87 67.66
CA GLU A 54 24.77 23.38 67.41
C GLU A 54 25.59 22.64 66.30
N VAL A 55 26.78 23.08 65.84
CA VAL A 55 27.99 23.55 66.57
C VAL A 55 28.82 24.56 65.78
N GLN A 56 29.39 25.55 66.49
CA GLN A 56 30.53 26.37 66.05
C GLN A 56 31.84 25.82 66.65
N GLU A 57 32.96 25.95 65.94
CA GLU A 57 34.29 25.87 66.56
C GLU A 57 35.20 26.99 66.02
N GLN A 58 35.91 27.68 66.91
CA GLN A 58 36.90 28.72 66.59
C GLN A 58 38.29 28.26 67.05
N VAL A 59 39.32 28.71 66.34
CA VAL A 59 40.71 28.69 66.83
C VAL A 59 41.34 30.05 66.56
N GLN A 60 42.06 30.58 67.56
CA GLN A 60 42.59 31.95 67.57
C GLN A 60 44.01 32.06 66.98
N THR A 61 44.42 33.31 66.71
CA THR A 61 45.78 33.73 66.38
C THR A 61 46.74 33.66 67.58
N PRO A 62 48.05 33.85 67.37
CA PRO A 62 48.66 35.16 67.65
C PRO A 62 49.75 35.56 66.61
N GLU A 63 50.47 36.68 66.69
CA GLU A 63 50.19 38.10 67.04
C GLU A 63 51.52 38.88 66.79
N MET A 64 51.49 40.23 66.84
CA MET A 64 52.61 41.17 66.63
C MET A 64 53.12 41.33 65.17
N ASP A 65 53.51 42.51 64.70
CA ASP A 65 53.57 43.84 65.35
C ASP A 65 53.11 44.99 64.41
N GLN A 66 52.86 46.18 64.97
CA GLN A 66 52.13 47.27 64.32
C GLN A 66 53.03 48.32 63.63
N ALA A 67 52.48 48.93 62.58
CA ALA A 67 52.74 50.32 62.18
C ALA A 67 51.46 50.89 61.53
N GLU A 68 51.15 52.16 61.80
CA GLU A 68 49.84 52.77 61.53
C GLU A 68 49.81 53.52 60.19
N ASP A 69 48.71 53.38 59.42
CA ASP A 69 47.95 54.54 58.91
C ASP A 69 46.54 54.15 58.40
N GLN A 70 45.55 55.02 58.62
CA GLN A 70 44.12 54.91 58.25
C GLN A 70 43.44 56.30 58.38
N PRO A 71 42.28 56.59 57.74
CA PRO A 71 41.39 55.68 57.00
C PRO A 71 40.93 56.19 55.61
N SER A 72 40.32 55.29 54.83
CA SER A 72 38.98 55.53 54.25
C SER A 72 38.44 54.24 53.62
N GLU A 73 37.49 53.58 54.27
CA GLU A 73 36.62 52.62 53.58
C GLU A 73 35.56 53.39 52.79
N ASP A 74 35.34 53.00 51.54
CA ASP A 74 34.02 53.12 50.91
C ASP A 74 33.85 51.97 49.91
N SER A 75 32.69 51.32 49.95
CA SER A 75 32.45 50.07 49.22
C SER A 75 31.94 50.34 47.80
N PHE A 76 32.59 49.73 46.81
CA PHE A 76 32.10 49.72 45.43
C PHE A 76 31.54 48.35 45.05
N SER A 77 30.24 48.20 45.30
CA SER A 77 29.39 47.30 44.53
C SER A 77 29.15 47.85 43.11
N ASP A 78 28.45 47.06 42.29
CA ASP A 78 27.92 47.41 40.96
C ASP A 78 28.95 47.72 39.86
N ALA A 79 29.28 46.66 39.12
CA ALA A 79 30.06 46.71 37.88
C ALA A 79 29.24 47.29 36.70
N SER A 80 28.90 48.58 36.76
CA SER A 80 28.19 49.28 35.68
C SER A 80 28.72 50.72 35.47
N GLY A 81 29.90 50.87 34.88
CA GLY A 81 30.44 52.20 34.58
C GLY A 81 31.92 52.29 34.18
N MET A 82 32.36 51.60 33.11
CA MET A 82 33.67 51.87 32.47
C MET A 82 33.63 51.78 30.93
N GLU A 83 32.65 52.43 30.31
CA GLU A 83 32.87 52.99 28.96
C GLU A 83 33.55 54.35 29.09
N ALA A 84 34.82 54.32 29.47
CA ALA A 84 35.75 55.45 29.39
C ALA A 84 36.72 55.25 28.21
N ALA A 85 36.17 54.85 27.05
CA ALA A 85 36.80 55.25 25.81
C ALA A 85 36.68 56.78 25.74
N ALA A 86 37.75 57.49 25.40
CA ALA A 86 37.67 58.93 25.22
C ALA A 86 36.65 59.21 24.09
N GLU A 87 35.54 59.87 24.43
CA GLU A 87 34.68 60.50 23.44
C GLU A 87 35.45 61.67 22.83
N TRP A 88 36.25 61.38 21.80
CA TRP A 88 36.54 62.37 20.78
C TRP A 88 35.21 62.77 20.17
N GLN A 89 34.67 63.89 20.67
CA GLN A 89 33.43 64.45 20.19
C GLN A 89 33.60 64.73 18.70
N ASN A 90 32.69 64.18 17.90
CA ASN A 90 32.66 64.36 16.46
C ASN A 90 32.13 65.77 16.14
N GLU A 91 32.88 66.80 16.53
CA GLU A 91 32.74 68.14 15.97
C GLU A 91 33.02 68.04 14.47
N GLU A 92 32.01 68.49 13.71
CA GLU A 92 31.89 68.53 12.25
C GLU A 92 33.04 67.89 11.43
N ALA A 93 32.78 66.70 10.89
CA ALA A 93 33.58 66.13 9.82
C ALA A 93 33.54 67.08 8.61
N ALA A 94 34.53 67.96 8.52
CA ALA A 94 34.60 69.02 7.52
C ALA A 94 34.51 68.42 6.11
N THR A 95 33.63 68.98 5.28
CA THR A 95 33.41 68.48 3.92
C THR A 95 34.63 68.78 3.05
N ALA A 96 35.57 67.83 3.00
CA ALA A 96 36.75 67.86 2.15
C ALA A 96 36.37 67.69 0.66
N ASP A 97 35.72 68.70 0.12
CA ASP A 97 35.65 68.98 -1.32
C ASP A 97 36.61 70.13 -1.64
N GLU A 98 37.08 70.18 -2.90
CA GLU A 98 38.33 70.81 -3.31
C GLU A 98 39.61 70.14 -2.76
N ALA A 99 40.71 70.28 -3.51
CA ALA A 99 41.97 69.62 -3.21
C ALA A 99 42.82 70.49 -2.26
N LEU A 100 42.65 70.28 -0.95
CA LEU A 100 43.44 70.93 0.09
C LEU A 100 44.91 70.49 0.02
N VAL A 101 45.72 71.22 -0.74
CA VAL A 101 47.18 71.21 -0.62
C VAL A 101 47.55 71.83 0.72
N PHE A 102 47.80 70.96 1.71
CA PHE A 102 48.44 71.34 2.97
C PHE A 102 49.86 71.86 2.68
N SER A 103 49.96 73.16 2.43
CA SER A 103 51.22 73.91 2.27
C SER A 103 51.45 74.78 3.50
N ASP A 104 51.49 74.12 4.66
CA ASP A 104 51.51 74.69 6.00
C ASP A 104 52.91 75.23 6.38
N GLY A 105 53.34 76.25 5.62
CA GLY A 105 54.48 77.10 5.95
C GLY A 105 55.88 76.54 5.68
N GLU A 106 56.10 75.22 5.77
CA GLU A 106 57.39 74.58 5.55
C GLU A 106 57.39 73.64 4.33
N ASP A 107 58.51 73.60 3.62
CA ASP A 107 58.75 72.62 2.54
C ASP A 107 59.05 71.26 3.15
N THR A 108 58.00 70.47 3.37
CA THR A 108 58.06 69.10 3.90
C THR A 108 58.77 68.12 2.96
N GLY A 109 59.19 68.56 1.76
CA GLY A 109 59.88 67.74 0.77
C GLY A 109 59.00 66.64 0.17
N ILE A 110 57.68 66.65 0.41
CA ILE A 110 56.71 65.69 -0.10
C ILE A 110 55.66 66.34 -1.01
N THR A 111 55.19 65.54 -1.95
CA THR A 111 54.11 65.85 -2.91
C THR A 111 53.16 64.66 -2.95
N TYR A 112 51.90 64.88 -3.32
CA TYR A 112 50.95 63.79 -3.45
C TYR A 112 49.91 64.04 -4.55
N THR A 113 49.27 62.97 -5.00
CA THR A 113 48.12 63.00 -5.92
C THR A 113 47.06 62.00 -5.45
N LEU A 114 45.81 62.45 -5.35
CA LEU A 114 44.64 61.60 -5.13
C LEU A 114 43.87 61.52 -6.44
N SER A 115 43.65 60.32 -6.98
CA SER A 115 42.83 60.09 -8.18
C SER A 115 41.37 59.78 -7.84
N ASP A 116 40.49 59.89 -8.84
CA ASP A 116 39.02 59.74 -8.70
C ASP A 116 38.59 58.33 -8.20
N ASP A 117 39.47 57.33 -8.29
CA ASP A 117 39.29 55.97 -7.74
C ASP A 117 39.68 55.85 -6.25
N GLY A 118 40.09 56.97 -5.64
CA GLY A 118 40.50 57.07 -4.24
C GLY A 118 41.94 56.63 -3.96
N LYS A 119 42.75 56.35 -4.99
CA LYS A 119 44.16 56.02 -4.80
C LYS A 119 44.97 57.29 -4.51
N LEU A 120 45.58 57.33 -3.32
CA LEU A 120 46.57 58.34 -2.95
C LEU A 120 47.98 57.84 -3.27
N VAL A 121 48.75 58.64 -4.00
CA VAL A 121 50.18 58.44 -4.23
C VAL A 121 50.95 59.57 -3.57
N ILE A 122 51.94 59.26 -2.74
CA ILE A 122 52.80 60.21 -2.03
C ILE A 122 54.25 60.00 -2.50
N SER A 123 54.96 61.08 -2.80
CA SER A 123 56.30 61.08 -3.40
C SER A 123 57.14 62.23 -2.87
N GLY A 124 58.36 61.97 -2.42
CA GLY A 124 59.22 63.01 -1.86
C GLY A 124 60.44 62.48 -1.11
N THR A 125 61.12 63.36 -0.38
CA THR A 125 62.32 63.07 0.42
C THR A 125 62.22 63.61 1.86
N GLY A 126 61.01 63.65 2.41
CA GLY A 126 60.73 64.08 3.78
C GLY A 126 59.57 63.30 4.40
N SER A 127 58.96 63.82 5.46
CA SER A 127 57.93 63.12 6.23
C SER A 127 56.53 63.64 5.92
N ILE A 128 55.52 62.76 6.03
CA ILE A 128 54.11 63.17 6.04
C ILE A 128 53.82 63.83 7.40
N ALA A 129 53.19 64.99 7.39
CA ALA A 129 52.84 65.74 8.60
C ALA A 129 51.76 65.02 9.44
N ASP A 130 51.65 65.42 10.71
CA ASP A 130 50.60 64.95 11.61
C ASP A 130 49.20 65.29 11.04
N ASP A 131 48.24 64.37 11.22
CA ASP A 131 46.85 64.45 10.76
C ASP A 131 46.61 64.80 9.27
N ALA A 132 47.64 64.77 8.41
CA ALA A 132 47.63 65.31 7.04
C ALA A 132 46.54 64.74 6.09
N PHE A 133 46.02 63.54 6.35
CA PHE A 133 44.88 62.95 5.64
C PHE A 133 43.80 62.45 6.60
N ALA A 134 43.73 62.98 7.82
CA ALA A 134 42.75 62.61 8.83
C ALA A 134 41.30 62.75 8.34
N GLY A 135 40.45 61.79 8.68
CA GLY A 135 39.03 61.73 8.30
C GLY A 135 38.76 61.53 6.80
N ASN A 136 39.78 61.33 5.96
CA ASN A 136 39.60 61.36 4.51
C ASN A 136 38.95 60.09 3.95
N THR A 137 37.63 60.10 3.88
CA THR A 137 36.80 59.02 3.35
C THR A 137 36.90 58.82 1.83
N LYS A 138 37.58 59.70 1.08
CA LYS A 138 37.84 59.50 -0.35
C LYS A 138 39.02 58.56 -0.61
N ILE A 139 39.91 58.34 0.36
CA ILE A 139 41.07 57.45 0.20
C ILE A 139 40.65 55.98 0.31
N THR A 140 40.97 55.19 -0.73
CA THR A 140 40.72 53.74 -0.82
C THR A 140 42.00 52.91 -0.73
N SER A 141 43.14 53.49 -1.13
CA SER A 141 44.47 52.88 -1.07
C SER A 141 45.56 53.95 -1.01
N VAL A 142 46.68 53.66 -0.32
CA VAL A 142 47.84 54.56 -0.21
C VAL A 142 49.09 53.88 -0.75
N VAL A 143 49.79 54.57 -1.64
CA VAL A 143 51.14 54.21 -2.12
C VAL A 143 52.11 55.32 -1.72
N ILE A 144 53.05 55.01 -0.84
CA ILE A 144 54.09 55.94 -0.40
C ILE A 144 55.40 55.53 -1.10
N SER A 145 56.04 56.48 -1.78
CA SER A 145 57.20 56.20 -2.63
C SER A 145 58.51 56.17 -1.85
N GLU A 146 59.49 55.43 -2.39
CA GLU A 146 60.87 55.40 -1.92
C GLU A 146 61.45 56.83 -1.80
N GLY A 147 61.84 57.19 -0.58
CA GLY A 147 62.33 58.53 -0.22
C GLY A 147 61.59 59.17 0.95
N VAL A 148 60.32 58.81 1.20
CA VAL A 148 59.57 59.33 2.36
C VAL A 148 60.14 58.76 3.66
N THR A 149 60.50 59.64 4.59
CA THR A 149 61.29 59.32 5.81
C THR A 149 60.46 59.06 7.06
N GLY A 150 59.16 59.34 7.03
CA GLY A 150 58.30 59.24 8.21
C GLY A 150 56.83 59.49 7.88
N ILE A 151 55.96 59.05 8.78
CA ILE A 151 54.50 59.23 8.69
C ILE A 151 54.01 59.75 10.04
N GLY A 152 53.51 60.98 10.08
CA GLY A 152 53.11 61.65 11.31
C GLY A 152 52.04 60.94 12.14
N SER A 153 51.90 61.43 13.37
CA SER A 153 50.83 61.07 14.29
C SER A 153 49.48 61.34 13.62
N GLY A 154 48.56 60.38 13.68
CA GLY A 154 47.21 60.53 13.13
C GLY A 154 47.11 60.69 11.60
N ALA A 155 48.21 60.63 10.84
CA ALA A 155 48.25 61.06 9.44
C ALA A 155 47.20 60.42 8.50
N PHE A 156 46.70 59.21 8.78
CA PHE A 156 45.58 58.58 8.07
C PHE A 156 44.41 58.19 9.00
N THR A 157 44.35 58.75 10.21
CA THR A 157 43.31 58.40 11.20
C THR A 157 41.91 58.67 10.65
N GLY A 158 40.97 57.75 10.81
CA GLY A 158 39.62 57.89 10.28
C GLY A 158 39.50 57.82 8.75
N CYS A 159 40.53 57.37 8.01
CA CYS A 159 40.39 56.99 6.60
C CYS A 159 39.56 55.70 6.47
N THR A 160 38.25 55.78 6.72
CA THR A 160 37.39 54.60 6.93
C THR A 160 37.30 53.65 5.72
N ASN A 161 37.47 54.17 4.51
CA ASN A 161 37.46 53.43 3.24
C ASN A 161 38.84 52.88 2.81
N LEU A 162 39.92 53.18 3.55
CA LEU A 162 41.27 52.74 3.22
C LEU A 162 41.39 51.22 3.39
N THR A 163 41.62 50.50 2.28
CA THR A 163 41.56 49.03 2.23
C THR A 163 42.91 48.35 2.50
N SER A 164 44.02 48.99 2.14
CA SER A 164 45.37 48.44 2.19
C SER A 164 46.44 49.54 2.21
N VAL A 165 47.54 49.30 2.93
CA VAL A 165 48.70 50.21 3.01
C VAL A 165 50.01 49.41 2.88
N THR A 166 50.94 49.96 2.09
CA THR A 166 52.35 49.56 2.10
C THR A 166 53.18 50.71 2.67
N ILE A 167 53.84 50.47 3.81
CA ILE A 167 54.74 51.43 4.44
C ILE A 167 56.14 51.24 3.80
N PRO A 168 56.85 52.30 3.38
CA PRO A 168 58.11 52.19 2.64
C PRO A 168 59.31 52.01 3.58
N GLU A 169 60.39 51.41 3.09
CA GLU A 169 61.64 51.13 3.84
C GLU A 169 62.37 52.41 4.34
N GLY A 170 61.88 53.61 4.01
CA GLY A 170 62.34 54.87 4.60
C GLY A 170 61.81 55.14 6.02
N VAL A 171 60.76 54.43 6.47
CA VAL A 171 60.08 54.67 7.75
C VAL A 171 60.66 53.79 8.86
N THR A 172 60.96 54.40 10.02
CA THR A 172 61.55 53.74 11.20
C THR A 172 60.61 53.64 12.40
N VAL A 173 59.56 54.46 12.46
CA VAL A 173 58.52 54.46 13.51
C VAL A 173 57.16 54.54 12.83
N ILE A 174 56.17 53.83 13.38
CA ILE A 174 54.76 54.09 13.07
C ILE A 174 54.19 54.84 14.27
N ASP A 175 53.88 56.11 14.09
CA ASP A 175 53.52 57.02 15.18
C ASP A 175 52.10 56.80 15.74
N GLY A 176 51.75 57.60 16.75
CA GLY A 176 50.48 57.50 17.45
C GLY A 176 49.29 57.66 16.51
N MET A 177 48.29 56.78 16.63
CA MET A 177 47.06 56.80 15.82
C MET A 177 47.23 56.84 14.28
N THR A 178 48.41 56.61 13.69
CA THR A 178 48.67 56.86 12.25
C THR A 178 47.65 56.20 11.30
N PHE A 179 47.15 55.01 11.62
CA PHE A 179 46.05 54.32 10.90
C PHE A 179 44.84 54.04 11.81
N GLY A 180 44.67 54.82 12.87
CA GLY A 180 43.55 54.73 13.79
C GLY A 180 42.20 54.82 13.06
N ASN A 181 41.20 54.07 13.51
CA ASN A 181 39.85 54.02 12.97
C ASN A 181 39.74 53.80 11.43
N CYS A 182 40.77 53.21 10.79
CA CYS A 182 40.72 52.78 9.39
C CYS A 182 39.89 51.50 9.25
N THR A 183 38.56 51.63 9.36
CA THR A 183 37.64 50.49 9.57
C THR A 183 37.66 49.43 8.45
N SER A 184 37.93 49.82 7.20
CA SER A 184 38.06 48.91 6.05
C SER A 184 39.48 48.37 5.80
N LEU A 185 40.47 48.70 6.64
CA LEU A 185 41.86 48.31 6.42
C LEU A 185 42.03 46.79 6.62
N THR A 186 42.19 46.07 5.51
CA THR A 186 42.24 44.60 5.50
C THR A 186 43.64 44.02 5.71
N SER A 187 44.66 44.78 5.31
CA SER A 187 46.05 44.35 5.22
C SER A 187 47.01 45.54 5.31
N VAL A 188 48.13 45.34 6.02
CA VAL A 188 49.21 46.32 6.17
C VAL A 188 50.54 45.61 5.97
N THR A 189 51.42 46.18 5.14
CA THR A 189 52.81 45.73 5.01
C THR A 189 53.71 46.67 5.81
N ILE A 190 54.37 46.13 6.84
CA ILE A 190 55.34 46.84 7.68
C ILE A 190 56.76 46.41 7.23
N PRO A 191 57.64 47.36 6.82
CA PRO A 191 58.97 47.07 6.30
C PRO A 191 59.98 46.68 7.38
N GLY A 192 61.14 46.19 6.97
CA GLY A 192 62.21 45.70 7.86
C GLY A 192 62.96 46.80 8.63
N THR A 193 62.60 48.07 8.41
CA THR A 193 63.20 49.26 9.01
C THR A 193 62.45 49.79 10.23
N VAL A 194 61.19 49.39 10.44
CA VAL A 194 60.38 49.89 11.57
C VAL A 194 60.87 49.26 12.88
N THR A 195 61.24 50.10 13.85
CA THR A 195 61.78 49.68 15.16
C THR A 195 60.77 49.75 16.31
N SER A 196 59.72 50.57 16.18
CA SER A 196 58.60 50.64 17.12
C SER A 196 57.28 51.01 16.43
N ILE A 197 56.18 50.67 17.11
CA ILE A 197 54.81 50.95 16.67
C ILE A 197 54.09 51.58 17.86
N GLU A 198 53.75 52.87 17.78
CA GLU A 198 53.34 53.68 18.92
C GLU A 198 51.82 53.67 19.19
N VAL A 199 51.40 54.34 20.27
CA VAL A 199 50.06 54.25 20.87
C VAL A 199 48.92 54.29 19.84
N GLN A 200 48.04 53.27 19.88
CA GLN A 200 46.83 53.21 19.05
C GLN A 200 47.04 53.27 17.52
N ALA A 201 48.25 53.03 17.00
CA ALA A 201 48.60 53.11 15.57
C ALA A 201 47.63 52.38 14.60
N PHE A 202 47.01 51.25 14.99
CA PHE A 202 46.01 50.51 14.21
C PHE A 202 44.68 50.33 14.98
N TRP A 203 44.40 51.20 15.95
CA TRP A 203 43.19 51.15 16.78
C TRP A 203 41.92 51.10 15.91
N LYS A 204 40.96 50.23 16.22
CA LYS A 204 39.73 50.03 15.45
C LYS A 204 39.93 49.82 13.93
N CYS A 205 41.05 49.23 13.49
CA CYS A 205 41.15 48.64 12.15
C CYS A 205 40.29 47.37 12.07
N SER A 206 38.97 47.53 12.12
CA SER A 206 38.01 46.46 12.37
C SER A 206 38.07 45.32 11.35
N SER A 207 38.44 45.63 10.10
CA SER A 207 38.58 44.66 9.00
C SER A 207 39.96 44.00 8.90
N LEU A 208 40.93 44.36 9.75
CA LEU A 208 42.29 43.84 9.67
C LEU A 208 42.30 42.36 10.05
N THR A 209 42.55 41.49 9.08
CA THR A 209 42.42 40.03 9.27
C THR A 209 43.67 39.38 9.85
N SER A 210 44.85 39.90 9.50
CA SER A 210 46.12 39.40 10.00
C SER A 210 47.18 40.49 10.03
N ILE A 211 48.18 40.34 10.89
CA ILE A 211 49.36 41.20 10.94
C ILE A 211 50.64 40.39 11.21
N THR A 212 51.74 40.81 10.58
CA THR A 212 53.08 40.29 10.86
C THR A 212 53.95 41.45 11.35
N ILE A 213 54.50 41.30 12.55
CA ILE A 213 55.45 42.24 13.15
C ILE A 213 56.86 41.85 12.64
N PRO A 214 57.62 42.76 12.01
CA PRO A 214 58.96 42.43 11.53
C PRO A 214 59.97 42.27 12.68
N ALA A 215 61.10 41.63 12.39
CA ALA A 215 62.14 41.30 13.38
C ALA A 215 62.89 42.54 13.95
N SER A 216 62.72 43.69 13.30
CA SER A 216 63.24 45.00 13.72
C SER A 216 62.44 45.64 14.86
N VAL A 217 61.14 45.30 15.01
CA VAL A 217 60.28 45.92 16.02
C VAL A 217 60.60 45.34 17.40
N THR A 218 61.14 46.20 18.26
CA THR A 218 61.53 45.82 19.64
C THR A 218 60.43 46.10 20.66
N SER A 219 59.52 47.03 20.36
CA SER A 219 58.38 47.37 21.23
C SER A 219 57.12 47.81 20.46
N ILE A 220 55.96 47.44 20.98
CA ILE A 220 54.63 47.88 20.52
C ILE A 220 53.94 48.64 21.66
N GLY A 221 53.33 49.78 21.36
CA GLY A 221 52.64 50.65 22.30
C GLY A 221 51.31 50.09 22.84
N SER A 222 50.68 50.89 23.70
CA SER A 222 49.36 50.56 24.26
C SER A 222 48.25 50.72 23.20
N GLY A 223 47.26 49.84 23.23
CA GLY A 223 46.06 49.90 22.39
C GLY A 223 46.27 49.72 20.88
N VAL A 224 47.46 49.35 20.41
CA VAL A 224 47.84 49.40 18.97
C VAL A 224 46.88 48.67 18.05
N PHE A 225 46.45 47.45 18.37
CA PHE A 225 45.45 46.68 17.61
C PHE A 225 44.10 46.60 18.33
N GLN A 226 43.86 47.43 19.35
CA GLN A 226 42.63 47.39 20.13
C GLN A 226 41.41 47.63 19.21
N GLY A 227 40.44 46.72 19.25
CA GLY A 227 39.25 46.79 18.41
C GLY A 227 39.45 46.33 16.96
N CYS A 228 40.55 45.66 16.61
CA CYS A 228 40.68 44.93 15.35
C CYS A 228 39.81 43.66 15.40
N THR A 229 38.49 43.83 15.28
CA THR A 229 37.50 42.78 15.55
C THR A 229 37.58 41.57 14.62
N SER A 230 38.10 41.72 13.39
CA SER A 230 38.36 40.62 12.44
C SER A 230 39.76 39.99 12.52
N LEU A 231 40.62 40.40 13.45
CA LEU A 231 42.00 39.92 13.55
C LEU A 231 42.05 38.46 14.03
N THR A 232 42.39 37.53 13.13
CA THR A 232 42.47 36.08 13.42
C THR A 232 43.90 35.57 13.57
N SER A 233 44.89 36.26 13.01
CA SER A 233 46.29 35.80 13.00
C SER A 233 47.27 36.94 13.28
N VAL A 234 48.05 36.80 14.35
CA VAL A 234 49.12 37.73 14.74
C VAL A 234 50.43 36.97 14.76
N LYS A 235 51.41 37.44 14.00
CA LYS A 235 52.80 36.95 14.09
C LYS A 235 53.66 37.99 14.78
N LEU A 236 53.96 37.74 16.05
CA LEU A 236 54.98 38.47 16.80
C LEU A 236 56.38 37.99 16.36
N SER A 237 57.41 38.82 16.53
CA SER A 237 58.78 38.50 16.15
C SER A 237 59.66 38.15 17.35
N GLU A 238 60.67 37.31 17.16
CA GLU A 238 61.68 36.95 18.18
C GLU A 238 62.60 38.12 18.61
N GLY A 239 62.42 39.31 18.02
CA GLY A 239 63.06 40.57 18.46
C GLY A 239 62.19 41.39 19.41
N LEU A 240 60.90 41.06 19.55
CA LEU A 240 59.93 41.85 20.31
C LEU A 240 60.10 41.62 21.81
N THR A 241 60.35 42.70 22.56
CA THR A 241 60.61 42.66 24.01
C THR A 241 59.45 43.16 24.86
N ARG A 242 58.62 44.07 24.32
CA ARG A 242 57.50 44.70 25.03
C ARG A 242 56.26 44.89 24.16
N ILE A 243 55.08 44.58 24.70
CA ILE A 243 53.79 45.09 24.22
C ILE A 243 53.10 45.90 25.34
N GLY A 244 52.40 46.98 24.96
CA GLY A 244 51.72 47.88 25.89
C GLY A 244 50.42 47.35 26.48
N ASP A 245 49.71 48.21 27.20
CA ASP A 245 48.41 47.90 27.80
C ASP A 245 47.35 47.79 26.70
N GLN A 246 46.43 46.83 26.81
CA GLN A 246 45.31 46.63 25.88
C GLN A 246 45.70 46.48 24.39
N THR A 247 46.96 46.12 24.05
CA THR A 247 47.47 46.06 22.66
C THR A 247 46.57 45.27 21.69
N PHE A 248 45.94 44.17 22.14
CA PHE A 248 45.00 43.36 21.35
C PHE A 248 43.57 43.36 21.95
N GLY A 249 43.24 44.30 22.84
CA GLY A 249 41.93 44.33 23.52
C GLY A 249 40.75 44.40 22.52
N ARG A 250 39.65 43.69 22.78
CA ARG A 250 38.49 43.57 21.89
C ARG A 250 38.79 42.93 20.50
N CYS A 251 39.89 42.18 20.33
CA CYS A 251 40.16 41.37 19.12
C CYS A 251 39.28 40.11 19.08
N ASN A 252 37.99 40.30 18.81
CA ASN A 252 36.95 39.27 18.93
C ASN A 252 37.08 38.06 17.99
N ALA A 253 37.94 38.11 16.97
CA ALA A 253 38.22 36.99 16.05
C ALA A 253 39.47 36.17 16.41
N LEU A 254 40.27 36.60 17.38
CA LEU A 254 41.54 35.96 17.73
C LEU A 254 41.29 34.72 18.58
N GLU A 255 41.55 33.52 18.05
CA GLU A 255 41.31 32.24 18.74
C GLU A 255 42.56 31.69 19.47
N THR A 256 43.75 32.00 18.95
CA THR A 256 45.05 31.70 19.57
C THR A 256 46.10 32.75 19.22
N ILE A 257 47.15 32.86 20.04
CA ILE A 257 48.35 33.66 19.75
C ILE A 257 49.61 32.98 20.32
N GLU A 258 50.70 33.02 19.55
CA GLU A 258 52.03 32.61 20.00
C GLU A 258 52.81 33.81 20.56
N ILE A 259 53.40 33.61 21.74
CA ILE A 259 54.21 34.60 22.46
C ILE A 259 55.68 34.16 22.43
N PRO A 260 56.57 34.91 21.72
CA PRO A 260 57.97 34.54 21.56
C PRO A 260 58.73 34.65 22.88
N ALA A 261 59.81 33.89 23.01
CA ALA A 261 60.60 33.83 24.25
C ALA A 261 61.30 35.15 24.60
N SER A 262 61.39 36.08 23.64
CA SER A 262 61.93 37.44 23.80
C SER A 262 61.02 38.40 24.57
N LEU A 263 59.71 38.13 24.65
CA LEU A 263 58.71 39.09 25.13
C LEU A 263 58.68 39.19 26.66
N THR A 264 59.62 39.93 27.25
CA THR A 264 59.75 40.08 28.71
C THR A 264 58.66 40.92 29.36
N SER A 265 57.94 41.77 28.60
CA SER A 265 56.91 42.66 29.12
C SER A 265 55.61 42.60 28.29
N ILE A 266 54.50 42.29 28.96
CA ILE A 266 53.13 42.47 28.46
C ILE A 266 52.44 43.47 29.40
N GLY A 267 51.78 44.48 28.84
CA GLY A 267 50.95 45.44 29.59
C GLY A 267 49.64 44.84 30.11
N ASN A 268 48.97 45.57 30.99
CA ASN A 268 47.70 45.14 31.58
C ASN A 268 46.61 45.04 30.50
N ASP A 269 45.63 44.16 30.71
CA ASP A 269 44.48 43.98 29.85
C ASP A 269 44.81 43.68 28.36
N ALA A 270 46.05 43.24 28.04
CA ALA A 270 46.55 43.14 26.66
C ALA A 270 45.64 42.38 25.68
N PHE A 271 44.91 41.36 26.16
CA PHE A 271 43.94 40.54 25.44
C PHE A 271 42.52 40.63 26.03
N LYS A 272 42.20 41.68 26.78
CA LYS A 272 40.89 41.88 27.42
C LYS A 272 39.74 41.97 26.42
N ASN A 273 38.62 41.35 26.75
CA ASN A 273 37.46 41.18 25.89
C ASN A 273 37.79 40.52 24.53
N CYS A 274 38.80 39.66 24.42
CA CYS A 274 38.99 38.85 23.21
C CYS A 274 38.03 37.66 23.23
N ALA A 275 36.78 37.88 22.81
CA ALA A 275 35.64 36.97 23.03
C ALA A 275 35.81 35.53 22.49
N LYS A 276 36.84 35.26 21.68
CA LYS A 276 37.18 33.95 21.12
C LYS A 276 38.51 33.37 21.58
N LEU A 277 39.31 34.09 22.38
CA LEU A 277 40.69 33.70 22.68
C LEU A 277 40.73 32.52 23.66
N ARG A 278 40.86 31.31 23.11
CA ARG A 278 40.87 30.06 23.89
C ARG A 278 42.26 29.77 24.48
N SER A 279 43.32 30.07 23.73
CA SER A 279 44.69 29.70 24.08
C SER A 279 45.72 30.81 23.84
N ILE A 280 46.66 30.97 24.77
CA ILE A 280 47.90 31.73 24.59
C ILE A 280 49.06 30.74 24.70
N ARG A 281 49.91 30.67 23.68
CA ARG A 281 51.03 29.71 23.58
C ARG A 281 52.34 30.44 23.80
N CYS A 282 52.97 30.28 24.96
CA CYS A 282 54.20 30.97 25.28
C CYS A 282 55.40 30.03 25.27
N TYR A 283 56.43 30.39 24.50
CA TYR A 283 57.69 29.65 24.47
C TYR A 283 58.49 29.79 25.78
N ALA A 284 58.24 30.84 26.58
CA ALA A 284 58.86 31.02 27.90
C ALA A 284 58.26 30.10 28.97
N ASN A 285 59.04 29.79 30.00
CA ASN A 285 58.63 28.93 31.11
C ASN A 285 57.87 29.70 32.20
N SER A 286 56.90 29.05 32.86
CA SER A 286 56.09 29.65 33.91
C SER A 286 56.85 30.00 35.20
N SER A 287 58.07 29.48 35.42
CA SER A 287 58.92 29.96 36.52
C SER A 287 59.64 31.27 36.20
N THR A 288 59.76 31.63 34.92
CA THR A 288 60.46 32.83 34.43
C THR A 288 59.50 33.92 33.95
N TRP A 289 58.25 33.59 33.65
CA TRP A 289 57.32 34.47 32.95
C TRP A 289 55.87 34.15 33.36
N GLN A 290 55.24 35.05 34.12
CA GLN A 290 53.80 35.02 34.46
C GLN A 290 53.27 36.47 34.54
N PRO A 291 53.03 37.14 33.40
CA PRO A 291 52.44 38.47 33.42
C PRO A 291 51.01 38.41 33.98
N ARG A 292 50.70 39.28 34.95
CA ARG A 292 49.37 39.36 35.57
C ARG A 292 48.40 40.13 34.66
N TYR A 293 47.11 39.83 34.78
CA TYR A 293 46.01 40.58 34.15
C TYR A 293 46.10 40.71 32.61
N ILE A 294 46.71 39.75 31.91
CA ILE A 294 46.87 39.83 30.44
C ILE A 294 45.59 39.55 29.64
N CYS A 295 44.64 38.79 30.19
CA CYS A 295 43.45 38.31 29.49
C CYS A 295 42.29 38.09 30.47
N ASP A 296 41.10 37.84 29.92
CA ASP A 296 39.92 37.47 30.72
C ASP A 296 40.05 36.03 31.25
N SER A 297 39.18 35.64 32.19
CA SER A 297 39.25 34.39 32.96
C SER A 297 39.17 33.08 32.15
N ASN A 298 38.76 33.15 30.88
CA ASN A 298 38.38 31.97 30.09
C ASN A 298 39.47 31.52 29.12
N THR A 299 40.59 32.25 29.04
CA THR A 299 41.74 31.93 28.18
C THR A 299 42.76 31.07 28.94
N THR A 300 43.21 29.95 28.35
CA THR A 300 44.27 29.13 28.95
C THR A 300 45.66 29.52 28.43
N VAL A 301 46.63 29.71 29.33
CA VAL A 301 48.03 30.00 28.97
C VAL A 301 48.88 28.72 29.03
N TYR A 302 49.42 28.32 27.89
CA TYR A 302 50.29 27.15 27.73
C TYR A 302 51.74 27.60 27.68
N TYR A 303 52.45 27.46 28.80
CA TYR A 303 53.86 27.82 28.97
C TYR A 303 54.81 26.72 28.49
N SER A 304 56.03 27.08 28.12
CA SER A 304 57.03 26.18 27.51
C SER A 304 56.51 25.49 26.24
N TYR A 305 55.73 26.22 25.44
CA TYR A 305 55.15 25.71 24.20
C TYR A 305 56.23 25.17 23.24
N ASN A 306 55.90 24.04 22.59
CA ASN A 306 56.72 23.43 21.56
C ASN A 306 55.80 22.98 20.42
N PRO A 307 55.89 23.56 19.20
CA PRO A 307 55.05 23.17 18.07
C PRO A 307 55.28 21.73 17.59
N ASN A 308 56.35 21.06 18.05
CA ASN A 308 56.68 19.67 17.71
C ASN A 308 56.42 18.68 18.87
N HIS A 309 55.59 19.04 19.85
CA HIS A 309 55.18 18.12 20.91
C HIS A 309 54.24 17.02 20.39
N THR A 310 54.14 15.89 21.12
CA THR A 310 53.10 14.89 20.86
C THR A 310 51.82 15.31 21.58
N HIS A 311 50.71 15.46 20.85
CA HIS A 311 49.44 15.87 21.43
C HIS A 311 48.85 14.80 22.37
N SER A 312 48.40 15.22 23.56
CA SER A 312 47.51 14.45 24.44
C SER A 312 46.17 15.16 24.46
N TYR A 313 45.14 14.56 23.87
CA TYR A 313 43.81 15.14 23.77
C TYR A 313 42.90 14.69 24.92
N LYS A 314 42.08 15.61 25.43
CA LYS A 314 40.97 15.33 26.35
C LYS A 314 39.65 15.80 25.77
N SER A 315 38.66 14.91 25.82
CA SER A 315 37.29 15.17 25.37
C SER A 315 36.55 16.13 26.30
N HIS A 316 35.92 17.17 25.73
CA HIS A 316 35.05 18.11 26.43
C HIS A 316 33.71 18.21 25.70
N VAL A 317 32.59 17.92 26.39
CA VAL A 317 31.26 17.87 25.77
C VAL A 317 30.72 19.29 25.57
N ILE A 318 30.64 19.72 24.31
CA ILE A 318 30.08 21.03 23.91
C ILE A 318 28.55 20.97 23.86
N LYS A 319 28.00 19.84 23.39
CA LYS A 319 26.56 19.63 23.24
C LYS A 319 26.23 18.16 23.49
N MET A 320 25.34 17.87 24.42
CA MET A 320 24.80 16.52 24.63
C MET A 320 23.96 16.08 23.42
N SER A 321 23.99 14.78 23.07
CA SER A 321 23.14 14.22 22.03
C SER A 321 21.73 13.92 22.55
N GLY A 322 20.71 14.19 21.71
CA GLY A 322 19.32 13.89 21.99
C GLY A 322 18.86 12.59 21.32
N CYS A 323 17.56 12.25 21.44
CA CYS A 323 17.01 11.10 20.73
C CYS A 323 16.98 11.30 19.21
N THR A 324 16.79 12.55 18.77
CA THR A 324 16.57 12.96 17.38
C THR A 324 17.65 13.88 16.80
N TYR A 325 18.63 14.31 17.61
CA TYR A 325 19.70 15.22 17.20
C TYR A 325 21.08 14.78 17.71
N SER A 326 22.11 14.99 16.90
CA SER A 326 23.51 14.78 17.28
C SER A 326 23.98 15.80 18.31
N GLY A 327 24.89 15.36 19.17
CA GLY A 327 25.69 16.21 20.05
C GLY A 327 27.07 16.47 19.44
N SER A 328 27.95 17.10 20.20
CA SER A 328 29.33 17.33 19.83
C SER A 328 30.25 17.42 21.05
N GLU A 329 31.48 16.98 20.85
CA GLU A 329 32.59 17.08 21.80
C GLU A 329 33.80 17.69 21.10
N GLU A 330 34.56 18.52 21.82
CA GLU A 330 35.87 19.00 21.38
C GLU A 330 36.96 18.17 22.06
N GLU A 331 37.91 17.69 21.27
CA GLU A 331 39.12 17.04 21.75
C GLU A 331 40.22 18.10 21.85
N ILE A 332 40.63 18.47 23.06
CA ILE A 332 41.52 19.62 23.33
C ILE A 332 42.88 19.11 23.83
N CYS A 333 43.98 19.58 23.23
CA CYS A 333 45.32 19.17 23.62
C CYS A 333 45.80 19.85 24.91
N GLU A 334 46.19 19.04 25.90
CA GLU A 334 46.62 19.46 27.23
C GLU A 334 47.86 20.37 27.26
N PHE A 335 48.67 20.37 26.20
CA PHE A 335 49.97 21.06 26.15
C PHE A 335 50.00 22.33 25.28
N CYS A 336 48.92 22.65 24.56
CA CYS A 336 48.89 23.78 23.63
C CYS A 336 47.49 24.37 23.33
N GLY A 337 46.41 23.66 23.66
CA GLY A 337 45.05 24.08 23.31
C GLY A 337 44.71 23.96 21.83
N ASP A 338 45.52 23.28 21.00
CA ASP A 338 45.06 22.79 19.70
C ASP A 338 43.86 21.85 19.91
N TYR A 339 42.82 21.99 19.11
CA TYR A 339 41.57 21.24 19.27
C TYR A 339 40.94 20.82 17.95
N TYR A 340 40.09 19.80 18.00
CA TYR A 340 39.17 19.46 16.91
C TYR A 340 37.81 19.06 17.45
N THR A 341 36.74 19.37 16.71
CA THR A 341 35.37 18.99 17.07
C THR A 341 34.99 17.65 16.44
N LYS A 342 34.24 16.84 17.19
CA LYS A 342 33.74 15.52 16.80
C LYS A 342 32.24 15.45 17.09
N GLU A 343 31.47 14.95 16.14
CA GLU A 343 30.02 14.73 16.34
C GLU A 343 29.76 13.48 17.18
N THR A 344 28.81 13.56 18.10
CA THR A 344 28.29 12.38 18.82
C THR A 344 26.92 12.00 18.27
N PRO A 345 26.70 10.74 17.83
CA PRO A 345 25.43 10.33 17.22
C PRO A 345 24.21 10.58 18.11
N ALA A 346 23.06 10.81 17.48
CA ALA A 346 21.77 10.83 18.16
C ALA A 346 21.52 9.48 18.87
N LEU A 347 21.00 9.53 20.10
CA LEU A 347 20.85 8.39 20.99
C LEU A 347 19.74 7.40 20.55
N GLY A 348 18.87 7.82 19.63
CA GLY A 348 17.64 7.12 19.30
C GLY A 348 16.62 7.12 20.46
N HIS A 349 15.43 6.60 20.19
CA HIS A 349 14.37 6.50 21.20
C HIS A 349 14.44 5.14 21.95
N ASP A 350 14.66 5.18 23.27
CA ASP A 350 14.43 4.02 24.15
C ASP A 350 12.94 3.96 24.53
N TRP A 351 12.16 3.23 23.75
CA TRP A 351 10.72 3.04 23.99
C TRP A 351 10.47 2.14 25.21
N ASN A 352 9.44 2.46 26.01
CA ASN A 352 8.86 1.51 26.97
C ASN A 352 8.28 0.26 26.26
N ARG A 353 7.70 -0.67 27.01
CA ARG A 353 7.06 -1.87 26.42
C ARG A 353 5.75 -1.59 25.66
N GLY A 354 5.31 -0.34 25.65
CA GLY A 354 4.00 0.12 25.19
C GLY A 354 2.90 -0.26 26.17
N GLU A 355 2.02 0.69 26.45
CA GLU A 355 0.81 0.52 27.27
C GLU A 355 -0.41 0.55 26.35
N THR A 356 -1.37 -0.35 26.55
CA THR A 356 -2.65 -0.28 25.82
C THR A 356 -3.40 0.95 26.30
N THR A 357 -3.69 1.87 25.39
CA THR A 357 -4.46 3.09 25.66
C THR A 357 -5.94 2.92 25.32
N GLU A 358 -6.26 2.07 24.34
CA GLU A 358 -7.63 1.69 23.98
C GLU A 358 -7.64 0.19 23.62
N ASP A 359 -8.55 -0.60 24.20
CA ASP A 359 -8.68 -2.03 23.88
C ASP A 359 -9.42 -2.24 22.56
N ALA A 360 -8.97 -3.20 21.74
CA ALA A 360 -9.61 -3.53 20.47
C ALA A 360 -10.93 -4.30 20.69
N SER A 361 -11.99 -3.91 19.98
CA SER A 361 -13.31 -4.56 20.06
C SER A 361 -13.50 -5.57 18.92
N CYS A 362 -14.72 -6.04 18.66
CA CYS A 362 -15.02 -6.86 17.48
C CYS A 362 -15.09 -6.05 16.18
N GLU A 363 -15.37 -4.75 16.26
CA GLU A 363 -15.67 -3.88 15.11
C GLU A 363 -14.74 -2.67 14.99
N SER A 364 -14.06 -2.30 16.08
CA SER A 364 -13.07 -1.21 16.13
C SER A 364 -11.68 -1.73 16.47
N ASP A 365 -10.67 -1.18 15.81
CA ASP A 365 -9.29 -1.29 16.26
C ASP A 365 -9.13 -0.66 17.65
N GLY A 366 -8.14 -1.13 18.41
CA GLY A 366 -7.64 -0.51 19.62
C GLY A 366 -6.29 0.17 19.38
N GLU A 367 -5.68 0.67 20.44
CA GLU A 367 -4.44 1.45 20.35
C GLU A 367 -3.47 1.13 21.49
N LYS A 368 -2.19 1.02 21.13
CA LYS A 368 -1.08 0.89 22.07
C LYS A 368 -0.13 2.09 21.95
N THR A 369 0.05 2.82 23.05
CA THR A 369 0.96 3.97 23.11
C THR A 369 2.30 3.58 23.72
N TYR A 370 3.38 3.87 23.00
CA TYR A 370 4.76 3.76 23.50
C TYR A 370 5.28 5.14 23.86
N THR A 371 5.94 5.26 25.01
CA THR A 371 6.61 6.49 25.46
C THR A 371 8.12 6.26 25.54
N CYS A 372 8.91 7.21 25.03
CA CYS A 372 10.37 7.15 25.08
C CYS A 372 10.88 7.58 26.46
N ARG A 373 11.66 6.73 27.13
CA ARG A 373 12.20 6.99 28.48
C ARG A 373 13.21 8.14 28.55
N ARG A 374 13.80 8.53 27.41
CA ARG A 374 14.87 9.55 27.33
C ARG A 374 14.34 10.97 27.11
N CYS A 375 13.18 11.13 26.48
CA CYS A 375 12.66 12.43 26.03
C CYS A 375 11.14 12.62 26.23
N GLY A 376 10.40 11.59 26.60
CA GLY A 376 8.93 11.67 26.75
C GLY A 376 8.13 11.61 25.45
N ASP A 377 8.79 11.62 24.27
CA ASP A 377 8.14 11.45 22.96
C ASP A 377 7.25 10.20 22.94
N LYS A 378 6.16 10.25 22.15
CA LYS A 378 5.19 9.17 22.04
C LYS A 378 5.01 8.70 20.60
N LYS A 379 4.83 7.39 20.42
CA LYS A 379 4.31 6.78 19.18
C LYS A 379 3.12 5.88 19.50
N LYS A 380 2.18 5.79 18.57
CA LYS A 380 0.99 4.94 18.65
C LYS A 380 1.14 3.76 17.68
N GLU A 381 0.58 2.60 18.05
CA GLU A 381 0.50 1.40 17.22
C GLU A 381 -0.94 0.87 17.29
N THR A 382 -1.55 0.64 16.14
CA THR A 382 -2.91 0.11 16.02
C THR A 382 -2.94 -1.36 16.46
N ILE A 383 -3.85 -1.70 17.37
CA ILE A 383 -4.19 -3.09 17.70
C ILE A 383 -5.38 -3.47 16.81
N PRO A 384 -5.25 -4.37 15.82
CA PRO A 384 -6.35 -4.67 14.91
C PRO A 384 -7.59 -5.20 15.66
N ALA A 385 -8.78 -4.83 15.17
CA ALA A 385 -10.06 -5.32 15.66
C ALA A 385 -10.04 -6.85 15.78
N THR A 386 -10.52 -7.37 16.91
CA THR A 386 -10.51 -8.81 17.23
C THR A 386 -11.39 -9.64 16.30
N GLY A 387 -12.35 -9.00 15.63
CA GLY A 387 -13.35 -9.64 14.78
C GLY A 387 -14.39 -10.44 15.57
N HIS A 388 -15.48 -10.81 14.90
CA HIS A 388 -16.56 -11.54 15.54
C HIS A 388 -16.22 -13.04 15.70
N SER A 389 -16.27 -13.52 16.95
CA SER A 389 -16.21 -14.94 17.28
C SER A 389 -17.62 -15.54 17.25
N TRP A 390 -18.04 -15.97 16.05
CA TRP A 390 -19.39 -16.47 15.77
C TRP A 390 -19.68 -17.82 16.44
N VAL A 391 -20.71 -17.86 17.29
CA VAL A 391 -21.32 -19.09 17.81
C VAL A 391 -22.67 -19.26 17.13
N ARG A 392 -22.98 -20.44 16.60
CA ARG A 392 -24.29 -20.72 15.98
C ARG A 392 -25.37 -20.70 17.08
N SER A 393 -26.34 -19.79 16.96
CA SER A 393 -27.42 -19.57 17.92
C SER A 393 -28.70 -20.31 17.54
N TRP A 394 -29.03 -20.39 16.25
CA TRP A 394 -30.20 -21.10 15.74
C TRP A 394 -29.94 -21.72 14.35
N HIS A 395 -30.78 -22.68 13.94
CA HIS A 395 -30.62 -23.48 12.73
C HIS A 395 -31.94 -24.11 12.27
N GLU A 396 -32.20 -24.06 10.96
CA GLU A 396 -33.26 -24.77 10.26
C GLU A 396 -32.73 -25.36 8.93
N ASP A 397 -33.00 -26.65 8.71
CA ASP A 397 -32.54 -27.39 7.52
C ASP A 397 -33.26 -26.93 6.23
N ALA A 398 -32.52 -26.88 5.12
CA ALA A 398 -33.09 -26.55 3.82
C ALA A 398 -33.91 -27.72 3.22
N THR A 399 -35.07 -27.42 2.65
CA THR A 399 -35.96 -28.43 2.04
C THR A 399 -35.58 -28.69 0.57
N CYS A 400 -36.45 -29.32 -0.22
CA CYS A 400 -36.27 -29.38 -1.69
C CYS A 400 -36.63 -28.07 -2.40
N THR A 401 -37.51 -27.28 -1.79
CA THR A 401 -38.18 -26.09 -2.35
C THR A 401 -37.79 -24.79 -1.63
N ASP A 402 -37.49 -24.89 -0.34
CA ASP A 402 -37.35 -23.76 0.58
C ASP A 402 -35.91 -23.69 1.08
N ASP A 403 -35.39 -22.46 1.17
CA ASP A 403 -34.09 -22.20 1.74
C ASP A 403 -34.12 -22.40 3.26
N GLY A 404 -33.14 -23.14 3.79
CA GLY A 404 -32.88 -23.22 5.23
C GLY A 404 -32.08 -22.02 5.73
N VAL A 405 -31.83 -21.97 7.03
CA VAL A 405 -31.20 -20.82 7.69
C VAL A 405 -30.26 -21.26 8.81
N ASP A 406 -29.11 -20.61 8.89
CA ASP A 406 -28.29 -20.58 10.10
C ASP A 406 -28.28 -19.17 10.69
N GLU A 407 -28.36 -19.06 12.01
CA GLU A 407 -28.11 -17.84 12.76
C GLU A 407 -26.88 -18.00 13.66
N TYR A 408 -26.12 -16.92 13.79
CA TYR A 408 -24.92 -16.85 14.61
C TYR A 408 -24.93 -15.56 15.44
N THR A 409 -24.49 -15.65 16.68
CA THR A 409 -24.31 -14.52 17.59
C THR A 409 -22.82 -14.44 17.97
N CYS A 410 -22.25 -13.24 18.02
CA CYS A 410 -20.86 -13.06 18.44
C CYS A 410 -20.72 -13.23 19.95
N ARG A 411 -19.80 -14.10 20.40
CA ARG A 411 -19.57 -14.41 21.82
C ARG A 411 -19.17 -13.20 22.71
N TYR A 412 -18.73 -12.09 22.11
CA TYR A 412 -18.08 -10.98 22.82
C TYR A 412 -18.75 -9.61 22.62
N CYS A 413 -19.73 -9.49 21.72
CA CYS A 413 -20.39 -8.20 21.42
C CYS A 413 -21.86 -8.33 21.02
N ASP A 414 -22.45 -9.53 21.13
CA ASP A 414 -23.84 -9.88 20.81
C ASP A 414 -24.33 -9.54 19.39
N THR A 415 -23.50 -8.96 18.51
CA THR A 415 -23.78 -8.77 17.07
C THR A 415 -24.24 -10.09 16.44
N GLU A 416 -25.33 -10.05 15.68
CA GLU A 416 -25.93 -11.23 15.03
C GLU A 416 -25.64 -11.29 13.53
N LYS A 417 -25.62 -12.51 12.99
CA LYS A 417 -25.46 -12.79 11.55
C LYS A 417 -26.34 -13.96 11.14
N ARG A 418 -27.17 -13.73 10.10
CA ARG A 418 -28.00 -14.74 9.44
C ARG A 418 -27.34 -15.17 8.12
N THR A 419 -27.34 -16.46 7.81
CA THR A 419 -26.92 -16.98 6.50
C THR A 419 -27.93 -17.99 5.95
N THR A 420 -28.30 -17.80 4.69
CA THR A 420 -29.28 -18.65 3.98
C THR A 420 -28.63 -19.92 3.41
N ILE A 421 -29.10 -21.08 3.81
CA ILE A 421 -28.77 -22.38 3.21
C ILE A 421 -29.68 -22.56 1.98
N LYS A 422 -29.12 -22.61 0.78
CA LYS A 422 -29.95 -22.71 -0.44
C LYS A 422 -30.70 -24.05 -0.51
N ALA A 423 -31.96 -23.98 -0.95
CA ALA A 423 -32.84 -25.13 -1.16
C ALA A 423 -32.13 -26.27 -1.90
N THR A 424 -32.26 -27.50 -1.40
CA THR A 424 -31.42 -28.64 -1.81
C THR A 424 -31.70 -29.16 -3.23
N GLY A 425 -32.85 -28.78 -3.80
CA GLY A 425 -33.31 -29.15 -5.13
C GLY A 425 -33.75 -30.61 -5.26
N HIS A 426 -34.71 -30.87 -6.14
CA HIS A 426 -35.27 -32.21 -6.32
C HIS A 426 -34.27 -33.19 -6.95
N LYS A 427 -33.76 -34.12 -6.15
CA LYS A 427 -32.93 -35.24 -6.59
C LYS A 427 -33.83 -36.39 -7.04
N PHE A 428 -34.42 -36.22 -8.23
CA PHE A 428 -35.29 -37.23 -8.82
C PHE A 428 -34.54 -38.51 -9.23
N SER A 429 -35.21 -39.65 -9.07
CA SER A 429 -34.78 -40.95 -9.55
C SER A 429 -34.61 -41.00 -11.08
N ALA A 430 -34.03 -42.09 -11.58
CA ALA A 430 -34.19 -42.46 -12.98
C ALA A 430 -35.69 -42.62 -13.32
N TRP A 431 -36.05 -42.30 -14.57
CA TRP A 431 -37.40 -42.50 -15.10
C TRP A 431 -37.72 -44.00 -15.21
N ALA A 432 -38.81 -44.44 -14.61
CA ALA A 432 -39.32 -45.81 -14.71
C ALA A 432 -40.68 -45.82 -15.43
N VAL A 433 -40.92 -46.83 -16.27
CA VAL A 433 -42.25 -47.05 -16.87
C VAL A 433 -43.20 -47.54 -15.77
N THR A 434 -44.21 -46.75 -15.46
CA THR A 434 -45.25 -47.06 -14.47
C THR A 434 -46.55 -47.53 -15.13
N GLN A 435 -46.76 -47.17 -16.40
CA GLN A 435 -47.88 -47.62 -17.23
C GLN A 435 -47.38 -47.87 -18.67
N GLU A 436 -47.62 -49.06 -19.23
CA GLU A 436 -47.30 -49.36 -20.64
C GLU A 436 -48.45 -48.96 -21.57
N ALA A 437 -48.17 -48.38 -22.75
CA ALA A 437 -49.26 -48.00 -23.67
C ALA A 437 -50.05 -49.21 -24.20
N THR A 438 -51.37 -49.09 -24.13
CA THR A 438 -52.38 -50.00 -24.71
C THR A 438 -53.08 -49.29 -25.89
N VAL A 439 -54.18 -49.83 -26.43
CA VAL A 439 -55.02 -49.08 -27.38
C VAL A 439 -55.81 -47.95 -26.72
N ASP A 440 -56.10 -48.07 -25.43
CA ASP A 440 -56.93 -47.14 -24.69
C ASP A 440 -56.10 -46.13 -23.85
N GLU A 441 -54.85 -46.49 -23.50
CA GLU A 441 -53.98 -45.74 -22.57
C GLU A 441 -52.57 -45.47 -23.14
N GLU A 442 -51.95 -44.38 -22.68
CA GLU A 442 -50.59 -43.93 -23.05
C GLU A 442 -49.49 -44.52 -22.15
N GLU A 443 -48.24 -44.49 -22.63
CA GLU A 443 -47.07 -45.03 -21.90
C GLU A 443 -46.47 -43.95 -21.00
N VAL A 444 -46.77 -44.04 -19.71
CA VAL A 444 -46.33 -43.07 -18.69
C VAL A 444 -45.04 -43.55 -18.03
N GLN A 445 -44.07 -42.65 -17.97
CA GLN A 445 -42.93 -42.78 -17.06
C GLN A 445 -43.09 -41.84 -15.88
N THR A 446 -42.70 -42.31 -14.69
CA THR A 446 -42.63 -41.53 -13.45
C THR A 446 -41.19 -41.46 -12.95
N ARG A 447 -40.82 -40.36 -12.30
CA ARG A 447 -39.63 -40.28 -11.44
C ARG A 447 -39.97 -39.59 -10.12
N THR A 448 -39.28 -39.98 -9.04
CA THR A 448 -39.60 -39.54 -7.67
C THR A 448 -38.38 -38.90 -7.01
N CYS A 449 -38.55 -37.77 -6.33
CA CYS A 449 -37.50 -37.14 -5.55
C CYS A 449 -37.18 -37.99 -4.32
N SER A 450 -35.90 -38.37 -4.14
CA SER A 450 -35.49 -39.24 -3.03
C SER A 450 -35.51 -38.56 -1.66
N ALA A 451 -35.72 -37.24 -1.60
CA ALA A 451 -35.74 -36.45 -0.36
C ALA A 451 -37.16 -36.06 0.08
N CYS A 452 -37.97 -35.46 -0.80
CA CYS A 452 -39.34 -35.04 -0.47
C CYS A 452 -40.46 -36.01 -0.93
N GLY A 453 -40.15 -37.04 -1.72
CA GLY A 453 -41.15 -37.99 -2.26
C GLY A 453 -42.02 -37.46 -3.40
N GLU A 454 -41.85 -36.21 -3.81
CA GLU A 454 -42.56 -35.59 -4.93
C GLU A 454 -42.29 -36.29 -6.26
N GLN A 455 -43.25 -36.27 -7.19
CA GLN A 455 -43.23 -37.06 -8.42
C GLN A 455 -43.45 -36.20 -9.66
N GLU A 456 -42.61 -36.41 -10.66
CA GLU A 456 -42.87 -35.98 -12.03
C GLU A 456 -43.37 -37.16 -12.88
N THR A 457 -44.30 -36.90 -13.79
CA THR A 457 -44.75 -37.84 -14.82
C THR A 457 -44.53 -37.26 -16.22
N LYS A 458 -44.35 -38.14 -17.21
CA LYS A 458 -44.34 -37.76 -18.63
C LYS A 458 -44.90 -38.88 -19.50
N ILE A 459 -45.58 -38.49 -20.58
CA ILE A 459 -45.96 -39.40 -21.66
C ILE A 459 -44.70 -39.70 -22.49
N THR A 460 -44.47 -40.97 -22.83
CA THR A 460 -43.30 -41.42 -23.60
C THR A 460 -43.63 -42.22 -24.85
N ARG A 461 -44.85 -42.74 -24.96
CA ARG A 461 -45.41 -43.26 -26.21
C ARG A 461 -46.91 -43.07 -26.22
N ASP A 462 -47.42 -42.63 -27.37
CA ASP A 462 -48.85 -42.55 -27.65
C ASP A 462 -49.53 -43.94 -27.58
N ARG A 463 -50.86 -43.92 -27.52
CA ARG A 463 -51.72 -45.11 -27.58
C ARG A 463 -51.38 -45.97 -28.80
N LEU A 464 -51.37 -47.28 -28.61
CA LEU A 464 -51.12 -48.24 -29.68
C LEU A 464 -52.20 -48.14 -30.75
N GLN A 465 -51.79 -48.01 -32.01
CA GLN A 465 -52.70 -48.08 -33.14
C GLN A 465 -53.36 -49.48 -33.19
N PRO A 466 -54.69 -49.56 -33.30
CA PRO A 466 -55.39 -50.85 -33.25
C PRO A 466 -55.11 -51.69 -34.49
N THR A 467 -55.02 -53.02 -34.30
CA THR A 467 -54.67 -53.95 -35.37
C THR A 467 -55.49 -55.23 -35.31
N MET A 468 -55.70 -55.83 -36.48
CA MET A 468 -56.29 -57.17 -36.63
C MET A 468 -55.88 -57.78 -37.96
N LYS A 469 -55.69 -59.11 -37.98
CA LYS A 469 -55.38 -59.90 -39.18
C LYS A 469 -56.43 -61.00 -39.35
N LEU A 470 -57.02 -61.09 -40.54
CA LEU A 470 -57.92 -62.18 -40.94
C LEU A 470 -57.15 -63.17 -41.82
N ASN A 471 -57.26 -64.47 -41.54
CA ASN A 471 -56.49 -65.49 -42.26
C ASN A 471 -56.92 -65.73 -43.74
N GLN A 472 -58.03 -65.14 -44.18
CA GLN A 472 -58.49 -65.11 -45.58
C GLN A 472 -59.51 -63.97 -45.80
N SER A 473 -59.54 -63.38 -47.00
CA SER A 473 -60.43 -62.26 -47.37
C SER A 473 -61.75 -62.70 -48.02
N SER A 474 -61.89 -63.95 -48.46
CA SER A 474 -63.16 -64.48 -48.98
C SER A 474 -63.31 -65.99 -48.78
N ILE A 475 -64.55 -66.43 -48.57
CA ILE A 475 -64.96 -67.80 -48.24
C ILE A 475 -66.11 -68.19 -49.17
N VAL A 476 -66.10 -69.43 -49.69
CA VAL A 476 -67.19 -69.96 -50.54
C VAL A 476 -67.82 -71.17 -49.89
N LEU A 477 -69.14 -71.20 -49.77
CA LEU A 477 -69.89 -72.26 -49.08
C LEU A 477 -71.06 -72.78 -49.95
N LYS A 478 -71.42 -74.06 -49.76
CA LYS A 478 -72.74 -74.55 -50.20
C LYS A 478 -73.79 -74.07 -49.21
N THR A 479 -75.05 -73.90 -49.63
CA THR A 479 -76.18 -73.73 -48.71
C THR A 479 -76.19 -74.79 -47.59
N ARG A 480 -76.57 -74.38 -46.37
CA ARG A 480 -76.52 -75.17 -45.12
C ARG A 480 -75.13 -75.70 -44.71
N GLN A 481 -74.03 -75.19 -45.27
CA GLN A 481 -72.67 -75.62 -44.89
C GLN A 481 -72.10 -74.79 -43.73
N LYS A 482 -71.63 -75.48 -42.68
CA LYS A 482 -70.83 -74.87 -41.59
C LYS A 482 -69.32 -74.94 -41.88
N THR A 483 -68.55 -73.99 -41.34
CA THR A 483 -67.07 -73.97 -41.37
C THR A 483 -66.48 -73.21 -40.16
N LYS A 484 -65.25 -73.57 -39.76
CA LYS A 484 -64.41 -72.81 -38.80
C LYS A 484 -63.10 -72.33 -39.44
N CYS A 485 -63.07 -72.15 -40.76
CA CYS A 485 -61.82 -71.90 -41.49
C CYS A 485 -61.30 -70.46 -41.34
N LEU A 486 -62.15 -69.51 -40.93
CA LEU A 486 -61.77 -68.12 -40.68
C LEU A 486 -61.28 -67.97 -39.24
N LYS A 487 -60.19 -67.24 -39.06
CA LYS A 487 -59.68 -66.87 -37.74
C LYS A 487 -59.10 -65.47 -37.74
N VAL A 488 -59.44 -64.72 -36.70
CA VAL A 488 -58.88 -63.43 -36.28
C VAL A 488 -57.60 -63.69 -35.48
N THR A 489 -56.53 -62.93 -35.74
CA THR A 489 -55.28 -62.96 -34.97
C THR A 489 -54.59 -61.58 -34.99
N GLY A 490 -53.59 -61.40 -34.12
CA GLY A 490 -52.72 -60.22 -34.12
C GLY A 490 -53.48 -58.94 -33.80
N LEU A 491 -54.01 -58.89 -32.57
CA LEU A 491 -54.59 -57.70 -31.96
C LEU A 491 -53.50 -56.85 -31.29
N ALA A 492 -53.76 -55.57 -31.08
CA ALA A 492 -52.90 -54.69 -30.28
C ALA A 492 -53.07 -54.98 -28.77
N LYS A 493 -52.11 -54.56 -27.92
CA LYS A 493 -52.20 -54.77 -26.46
C LYS A 493 -53.35 -53.94 -25.89
N GLY A 494 -54.19 -54.57 -25.07
CA GLY A 494 -55.46 -54.00 -24.56
C GLY A 494 -56.67 -54.30 -25.46
N ASP A 495 -56.47 -54.55 -26.75
CA ASP A 495 -57.58 -54.69 -27.70
C ASP A 495 -58.13 -56.12 -27.79
N PHE A 496 -59.46 -56.23 -27.95
CA PHE A 496 -60.19 -57.49 -28.01
C PHE A 496 -61.35 -57.41 -29.01
N ILE A 497 -61.89 -58.56 -29.43
CA ILE A 497 -63.03 -58.61 -30.33
C ILE A 497 -64.29 -58.21 -29.54
N SER A 498 -64.85 -57.04 -29.85
CA SER A 498 -66.02 -56.48 -29.16
C SER A 498 -67.32 -57.08 -29.68
N THR A 499 -67.47 -57.14 -31.01
CA THR A 499 -68.69 -57.65 -31.67
C THR A 499 -68.43 -58.05 -33.13
N TRP A 500 -69.45 -58.62 -33.78
CA TRP A 500 -69.42 -59.02 -35.18
C TRP A 500 -70.82 -58.89 -35.80
N SER A 501 -70.88 -58.70 -37.12
CA SER A 501 -72.13 -58.61 -37.86
C SER A 501 -71.98 -59.22 -39.26
N THR A 502 -73.06 -59.21 -40.06
CA THR A 502 -73.07 -59.67 -41.44
C THR A 502 -74.07 -58.85 -42.24
N ASP A 503 -73.73 -58.44 -43.47
CA ASP A 503 -74.63 -57.64 -44.33
C ASP A 503 -75.98 -58.35 -44.54
N ASN A 504 -76.00 -59.69 -44.46
CA ASN A 504 -77.20 -60.51 -44.62
C ASN A 504 -77.08 -61.87 -43.89
N TRP A 505 -77.65 -61.94 -42.69
CA TRP A 505 -77.76 -63.16 -41.87
C TRP A 505 -78.44 -64.34 -42.58
N SER A 506 -79.37 -64.09 -43.52
CA SER A 506 -80.04 -65.15 -44.29
C SER A 506 -79.14 -65.82 -45.34
N ILE A 507 -78.06 -65.15 -45.77
CA ILE A 507 -77.02 -65.70 -46.64
C ILE A 507 -75.97 -66.43 -45.81
N ALA A 508 -75.36 -65.77 -44.83
CA ALA A 508 -74.44 -66.43 -43.90
C ALA A 508 -74.50 -65.80 -42.50
N ASP A 509 -74.63 -66.68 -41.52
CA ASP A 509 -74.61 -66.47 -40.07
C ASP A 509 -73.21 -66.77 -39.51
N VAL A 510 -72.84 -66.16 -38.37
CA VAL A 510 -71.53 -66.29 -37.74
C VAL A 510 -71.57 -66.04 -36.23
N SER A 511 -70.76 -66.79 -35.49
CA SER A 511 -70.32 -66.40 -34.15
C SER A 511 -68.79 -66.46 -34.02
N VAL A 512 -68.16 -65.47 -33.40
CA VAL A 512 -66.71 -65.44 -33.19
C VAL A 512 -66.40 -65.84 -31.75
N SER A 513 -65.54 -66.83 -31.58
CA SER A 513 -65.06 -67.26 -30.28
C SER A 513 -63.94 -66.35 -29.79
N SER A 514 -63.75 -66.22 -28.47
CA SER A 514 -62.72 -65.38 -27.85
C SER A 514 -61.28 -65.71 -28.27
N ASP A 515 -61.03 -66.95 -28.72
CA ASP A 515 -59.76 -67.34 -29.34
C ASP A 515 -59.54 -66.76 -30.76
N GLY A 516 -60.51 -66.01 -31.29
CA GLY A 516 -60.56 -65.46 -32.64
C GLY A 516 -61.16 -66.39 -33.71
N THR A 517 -61.60 -67.61 -33.36
CA THR A 517 -62.15 -68.56 -34.36
C THR A 517 -63.58 -68.20 -34.75
N CYS A 518 -63.82 -67.97 -36.05
CA CYS A 518 -65.15 -67.61 -36.55
C CYS A 518 -65.92 -68.85 -37.03
N ASN A 519 -67.04 -69.13 -36.39
CA ASN A 519 -67.93 -70.26 -36.63
C ASN A 519 -69.03 -69.84 -37.61
N ILE A 520 -68.84 -70.09 -38.91
CA ILE A 520 -69.72 -69.58 -39.98
C ILE A 520 -70.70 -70.65 -40.44
N THR A 521 -71.99 -70.30 -40.55
CA THR A 521 -73.07 -71.14 -41.07
C THR A 521 -73.68 -70.50 -42.32
N ALA A 522 -73.54 -71.15 -43.49
CA ALA A 522 -74.26 -70.72 -44.69
C ALA A 522 -75.76 -71.05 -44.60
N GLY A 523 -76.61 -70.07 -44.94
CA GLY A 523 -78.06 -70.17 -44.85
C GLY A 523 -78.73 -70.98 -45.98
N LYS A 524 -80.04 -70.74 -46.15
CA LYS A 524 -80.83 -71.26 -47.29
C LYS A 524 -80.64 -70.38 -48.54
N THR A 525 -80.48 -69.07 -48.35
CA THR A 525 -80.35 -68.07 -49.42
C THR A 525 -78.98 -68.10 -50.06
N THR A 526 -78.91 -67.81 -51.36
CA THR A 526 -77.64 -67.75 -52.11
C THR A 526 -77.31 -66.34 -52.56
N GLY A 527 -76.04 -65.97 -52.49
CA GLY A 527 -75.57 -64.63 -52.82
C GLY A 527 -74.15 -64.39 -52.32
N LYS A 528 -73.82 -63.13 -52.07
CA LYS A 528 -72.66 -62.70 -51.27
C LYS A 528 -73.18 -61.94 -50.04
N THR A 529 -72.48 -62.05 -48.92
CA THR A 529 -72.56 -61.16 -47.76
C THR A 529 -71.14 -60.90 -47.28
N ARG A 530 -70.85 -59.74 -46.68
CA ARG A 530 -69.66 -59.60 -45.83
C ARG A 530 -70.03 -60.00 -44.40
N ILE A 531 -69.10 -60.64 -43.71
CA ILE A 531 -69.06 -60.65 -42.25
C ILE A 531 -68.13 -59.51 -41.84
N HIS A 532 -68.54 -58.70 -40.88
CA HIS A 532 -67.76 -57.64 -40.26
C HIS A 532 -67.37 -58.07 -38.85
N ILE A 533 -66.16 -57.73 -38.42
CA ILE A 533 -65.63 -58.02 -37.08
C ILE A 533 -65.06 -56.71 -36.53
N TYR A 534 -65.47 -56.37 -35.32
CA TYR A 534 -65.13 -55.13 -34.63
C TYR A 534 -64.26 -55.43 -33.41
N LEU A 535 -63.34 -54.51 -33.10
CA LEU A 535 -62.55 -54.54 -31.88
C LEU A 535 -63.08 -53.54 -30.84
N ASN A 536 -62.53 -53.55 -29.62
CA ASN A 536 -62.91 -52.59 -28.57
C ASN A 536 -62.57 -51.16 -28.99
N SER A 537 -61.40 -50.99 -29.62
CA SER A 537 -60.92 -49.77 -30.29
C SER A 537 -61.79 -49.26 -31.47
N GLY A 538 -62.93 -49.89 -31.75
CA GLY A 538 -63.79 -49.59 -32.91
C GLY A 538 -63.24 -50.07 -34.27
N TYR A 539 -62.03 -50.64 -34.32
CA TYR A 539 -61.39 -51.06 -35.57
C TYR A 539 -62.14 -52.23 -36.24
N GLU A 540 -62.59 -52.03 -37.49
CA GLU A 540 -63.31 -53.05 -38.27
C GLU A 540 -62.39 -53.78 -39.27
N LYS A 541 -62.59 -55.10 -39.43
CA LYS A 541 -62.27 -55.79 -40.70
C LYS A 541 -63.38 -56.72 -41.15
N SER A 542 -63.56 -56.81 -42.47
CA SER A 542 -64.59 -57.61 -43.10
C SER A 542 -64.09 -58.65 -44.11
N VAL A 543 -64.92 -59.65 -44.35
CA VAL A 543 -64.60 -60.84 -45.17
C VAL A 543 -65.80 -61.26 -46.02
N THR A 544 -65.60 -61.49 -47.31
CA THR A 544 -66.71 -61.80 -48.23
C THR A 544 -67.06 -63.28 -48.23
N VAL A 545 -68.24 -63.64 -47.73
CA VAL A 545 -68.81 -64.99 -47.81
C VAL A 545 -69.75 -65.12 -49.01
N LYS A 546 -69.46 -66.06 -49.92
CA LYS A 546 -70.33 -66.41 -51.05
C LYS A 546 -71.02 -67.75 -50.80
N VAL A 547 -72.35 -67.77 -50.87
CA VAL A 547 -73.17 -68.99 -50.70
C VAL A 547 -73.86 -69.37 -52.01
N GLN A 548 -73.77 -70.65 -52.38
CA GLN A 548 -74.26 -71.19 -53.66
C GLN A 548 -75.01 -72.52 -53.51
N LYS A 549 -75.95 -72.82 -54.43
CA LYS A 549 -76.69 -74.10 -54.46
C LYS A 549 -75.78 -75.29 -54.82
N SER A 550 -74.82 -75.06 -55.72
CA SER A 550 -73.88 -76.08 -56.19
C SER A 550 -72.76 -76.36 -55.19
N ALA A 551 -72.24 -77.60 -55.19
CA ALA A 551 -71.13 -77.98 -54.32
C ALA A 551 -69.87 -77.12 -54.59
N VAL A 552 -69.14 -76.77 -53.52
CA VAL A 552 -67.91 -75.98 -53.62
C VAL A 552 -66.81 -76.84 -54.23
N LYS A 553 -66.53 -76.63 -55.52
CA LYS A 553 -65.52 -77.35 -56.30
C LYS A 553 -64.11 -76.99 -55.85
N THR A 554 -63.18 -77.95 -55.85
CA THR A 554 -61.76 -77.70 -55.64
C THR A 554 -61.20 -76.86 -56.79
N THR A 555 -60.57 -75.72 -56.49
CA THR A 555 -59.86 -74.91 -57.49
C THR A 555 -58.38 -75.27 -57.55
N LYS A 556 -57.77 -75.63 -56.40
CA LYS A 556 -56.37 -76.03 -56.24
C LYS A 556 -56.24 -77.02 -55.07
N ILE A 557 -55.29 -77.95 -55.15
CA ILE A 557 -54.88 -78.80 -54.01
C ILE A 557 -53.49 -78.31 -53.57
N THR A 558 -53.29 -78.19 -52.26
CA THR A 558 -52.05 -77.74 -51.60
C THR A 558 -51.63 -78.75 -50.53
N GLY A 559 -50.47 -78.59 -49.87
CA GLY A 559 -50.01 -79.54 -48.83
C GLY A 559 -49.55 -80.92 -49.34
N VAL A 560 -49.34 -81.07 -50.66
CA VAL A 560 -48.78 -82.29 -51.28
C VAL A 560 -47.38 -81.95 -51.80
N PRO A 561 -46.31 -82.65 -51.37
CA PRO A 561 -44.96 -82.40 -51.88
C PRO A 561 -44.83 -82.82 -53.34
N LYS A 562 -44.05 -82.07 -54.15
CA LYS A 562 -43.77 -82.41 -55.56
C LYS A 562 -42.98 -83.72 -55.69
N THR A 563 -42.06 -83.95 -54.77
CA THR A 563 -41.16 -85.11 -54.71
C THR A 563 -40.99 -85.60 -53.28
N LEU A 564 -40.88 -86.91 -53.09
CA LEU A 564 -40.66 -87.55 -51.78
C LEU A 564 -39.62 -88.67 -51.94
N LYS A 565 -38.63 -88.72 -51.05
CA LYS A 565 -37.62 -89.79 -50.99
C LYS A 565 -37.88 -90.62 -49.73
N LEU A 566 -37.99 -91.95 -49.87
CA LEU A 566 -38.28 -92.89 -48.77
C LEU A 566 -37.30 -94.06 -48.79
N LYS A 567 -37.01 -94.64 -47.62
CA LYS A 567 -36.37 -95.97 -47.49
C LYS A 567 -37.42 -97.08 -47.68
N LYS A 568 -37.01 -98.30 -48.04
CA LYS A 568 -37.87 -99.50 -48.02
C LYS A 568 -38.65 -99.60 -46.69
N ASN A 569 -39.92 -100.02 -46.75
CA ASN A 569 -40.87 -100.12 -45.62
C ASN A 569 -41.26 -98.79 -44.92
N GLN A 570 -40.65 -97.64 -45.25
CA GLN A 570 -40.99 -96.36 -44.63
C GLN A 570 -42.41 -95.90 -44.99
N LYS A 571 -43.12 -95.32 -44.00
CA LYS A 571 -44.48 -94.78 -44.12
C LYS A 571 -44.45 -93.24 -44.16
N TYR A 572 -45.39 -92.63 -44.87
CA TYR A 572 -45.56 -91.16 -44.90
C TYR A 572 -47.03 -90.79 -45.12
N SER A 573 -47.57 -89.83 -44.37
CA SER A 573 -48.96 -89.37 -44.51
C SER A 573 -49.02 -88.10 -45.35
N LEU A 574 -49.63 -88.16 -46.54
CA LEU A 574 -49.97 -86.94 -47.29
C LEU A 574 -51.01 -86.12 -46.50
N LYS A 575 -50.81 -84.80 -46.41
CA LYS A 575 -51.78 -83.86 -45.80
C LYS A 575 -52.33 -82.86 -46.85
N PRO A 576 -53.07 -83.33 -47.87
CA PRO A 576 -53.60 -82.45 -48.90
C PRO A 576 -54.65 -81.48 -48.33
N VAL A 577 -54.42 -80.18 -48.51
CA VAL A 577 -55.36 -79.10 -48.17
C VAL A 577 -56.03 -78.63 -49.45
N LEU A 578 -57.35 -78.80 -49.52
CA LEU A 578 -58.16 -78.29 -50.63
C LEU A 578 -58.23 -76.75 -50.54
N LYS A 579 -58.30 -76.09 -51.70
CA LYS A 579 -58.61 -74.67 -51.82
C LYS A 579 -59.84 -74.51 -52.74
N PRO A 580 -60.89 -73.78 -52.33
CA PRO A 580 -61.09 -73.26 -50.96
C PRO A 580 -61.20 -74.41 -49.93
N VAL A 581 -60.84 -74.14 -48.67
CA VAL A 581 -60.78 -75.16 -47.59
C VAL A 581 -62.16 -75.77 -47.30
N THR A 582 -63.21 -75.06 -47.67
CA THR A 582 -64.62 -75.45 -47.61
C THR A 582 -65.05 -76.47 -48.67
N SER A 583 -64.19 -76.88 -49.61
CA SER A 583 -64.55 -77.95 -50.56
C SER A 583 -64.74 -79.29 -49.83
N LYS A 584 -65.86 -79.97 -50.11
CA LYS A 584 -66.16 -81.33 -49.60
C LYS A 584 -65.96 -82.42 -50.66
N GLU A 585 -65.22 -82.13 -51.74
CA GLU A 585 -64.92 -83.15 -52.75
C GLU A 585 -64.00 -84.25 -52.17
N LYS A 586 -64.41 -85.51 -52.31
CA LYS A 586 -63.68 -86.65 -51.74
C LYS A 586 -62.27 -86.74 -52.35
N ILE A 587 -61.26 -86.62 -51.49
CA ILE A 587 -59.86 -86.80 -51.90
C ILE A 587 -59.63 -88.28 -52.18
N THR A 588 -59.00 -88.57 -53.31
CA THR A 588 -58.66 -89.93 -53.76
C THR A 588 -57.18 -90.02 -54.13
N TYR A 589 -56.61 -91.21 -53.96
CA TYR A 589 -55.18 -91.47 -54.12
C TYR A 589 -54.97 -92.67 -55.05
N LYS A 590 -54.13 -92.53 -56.07
CA LYS A 590 -53.73 -93.65 -56.95
C LYS A 590 -52.21 -93.67 -57.11
N SER A 591 -51.59 -94.82 -56.86
CA SER A 591 -50.17 -95.07 -57.19
C SER A 591 -50.03 -95.52 -58.63
N SER A 592 -48.97 -95.09 -59.33
CA SER A 592 -48.59 -95.65 -60.63
C SER A 592 -47.96 -97.04 -60.54
N SER A 593 -47.50 -97.46 -59.36
CA SER A 593 -47.03 -98.84 -59.13
C SER A 593 -47.18 -99.23 -57.67
N SER A 594 -48.24 -100.00 -57.37
CA SER A 594 -48.55 -100.53 -56.04
C SER A 594 -47.51 -101.56 -55.53
N LYS A 595 -46.67 -102.09 -56.43
CA LYS A 595 -45.52 -102.96 -56.12
C LYS A 595 -44.33 -102.17 -55.56
N VAL A 596 -44.10 -100.94 -56.03
CA VAL A 596 -43.02 -100.04 -55.57
C VAL A 596 -43.47 -99.20 -54.38
N VAL A 597 -44.66 -98.58 -54.48
CA VAL A 597 -45.26 -97.72 -53.43
C VAL A 597 -46.77 -97.98 -53.34
N LYS A 598 -47.25 -98.43 -52.17
CA LYS A 598 -48.69 -98.51 -51.86
C LYS A 598 -49.14 -97.19 -51.23
N VAL A 599 -50.39 -96.80 -51.48
CA VAL A 599 -51.08 -95.70 -50.77
C VAL A 599 -52.47 -96.19 -50.34
N ASP A 600 -52.94 -95.79 -49.16
CA ASP A 600 -54.28 -96.11 -48.67
C ASP A 600 -55.31 -95.01 -48.95
N SER A 601 -56.58 -95.29 -48.63
CA SER A 601 -57.70 -94.34 -48.82
C SER A 601 -57.61 -93.08 -47.95
N LYS A 602 -56.73 -93.07 -46.92
CA LYS A 602 -56.46 -91.92 -46.05
C LYS A 602 -55.21 -91.14 -46.48
N GLY A 603 -54.58 -91.50 -47.60
CA GLY A 603 -53.39 -90.83 -48.12
C GLY A 603 -52.08 -91.27 -47.48
N ARG A 604 -52.08 -92.37 -46.71
CA ARG A 604 -50.88 -92.92 -46.08
C ARG A 604 -50.13 -93.79 -47.08
N ILE A 605 -48.93 -93.34 -47.42
CA ILE A 605 -47.97 -93.97 -48.32
C ILE A 605 -47.17 -95.02 -47.55
N THR A 606 -46.82 -96.13 -48.20
CA THR A 606 -45.84 -97.12 -47.73
C THR A 606 -44.93 -97.53 -48.89
N ALA A 607 -43.63 -97.29 -48.73
CA ALA A 607 -42.59 -97.75 -49.66
C ALA A 607 -42.39 -99.27 -49.55
N LYS A 608 -42.30 -99.99 -50.67
CA LYS A 608 -42.26 -101.47 -50.70
C LYS A 608 -41.01 -102.05 -51.38
N LYS A 609 -40.67 -101.56 -52.58
CA LYS A 609 -39.52 -102.02 -53.37
C LYS A 609 -38.78 -100.80 -53.90
N LYS A 610 -37.44 -100.89 -54.01
CA LYS A 610 -36.57 -99.88 -54.64
C LYS A 610 -37.07 -99.54 -56.04
N GLY A 611 -37.03 -98.26 -56.41
CA GLY A 611 -37.58 -97.73 -57.66
C GLY A 611 -38.39 -96.45 -57.46
N THR A 612 -39.02 -95.93 -58.52
CA THR A 612 -39.84 -94.71 -58.47
C THR A 612 -41.29 -94.99 -58.87
N ALA A 613 -42.25 -94.40 -58.15
CA ALA A 613 -43.66 -94.40 -58.49
C ALA A 613 -44.28 -93.01 -58.25
N VAL A 614 -45.37 -92.69 -58.93
CA VAL A 614 -46.08 -91.42 -58.76
C VAL A 614 -47.37 -91.65 -57.99
N ILE A 615 -47.52 -90.98 -56.84
CA ILE A 615 -48.79 -90.89 -56.13
C ILE A 615 -49.56 -89.71 -56.70
N THR A 616 -50.70 -90.01 -57.32
CA THR A 616 -51.63 -89.03 -57.89
C THR A 616 -52.74 -88.79 -56.88
N VAL A 617 -52.84 -87.56 -56.39
CA VAL A 617 -53.89 -87.06 -55.51
C VAL A 617 -54.95 -86.35 -56.36
N LYS A 618 -56.22 -86.71 -56.22
CA LYS A 618 -57.33 -86.07 -56.95
C LYS A 618 -58.46 -85.63 -56.01
N ALA A 619 -59.05 -84.48 -56.31
CA ALA A 619 -60.30 -84.00 -55.74
C ALA A 619 -61.07 -83.26 -56.84
N GLY A 620 -62.30 -83.71 -57.14
CA GLY A 620 -63.06 -83.24 -58.29
C GLY A 620 -62.27 -83.38 -59.60
N LYS A 621 -62.24 -82.30 -60.39
CA LYS A 621 -61.42 -82.23 -61.62
C LYS A 621 -59.93 -81.92 -61.37
N LYS A 622 -59.51 -81.61 -60.13
CA LYS A 622 -58.14 -81.19 -59.83
C LYS A 622 -57.25 -82.38 -59.45
N THR A 623 -56.02 -82.36 -59.96
CA THR A 623 -55.03 -83.43 -59.80
C THR A 623 -53.68 -82.84 -59.41
N VAL A 624 -53.01 -83.41 -58.41
CA VAL A 624 -51.62 -83.12 -58.06
C VAL A 624 -50.83 -84.43 -58.00
N LYS A 625 -49.59 -84.42 -58.50
CA LYS A 625 -48.71 -85.60 -58.55
C LYS A 625 -47.53 -85.41 -57.59
N CYS A 626 -47.25 -86.41 -56.77
CA CYS A 626 -46.04 -86.54 -55.97
C CYS A 626 -45.18 -87.67 -56.55
N LYS A 627 -43.95 -87.37 -56.99
CA LYS A 627 -42.98 -88.39 -57.43
C LYS A 627 -42.30 -88.98 -56.18
N VAL A 628 -42.58 -90.25 -55.87
CA VAL A 628 -42.01 -90.97 -54.73
C VAL A 628 -40.90 -91.90 -55.20
N THR A 629 -39.68 -91.66 -54.74
CA THR A 629 -38.52 -92.53 -55.00
C THR A 629 -38.18 -93.32 -53.75
N VAL A 630 -38.22 -94.66 -53.87
CA VAL A 630 -37.78 -95.60 -52.85
C VAL A 630 -36.31 -95.94 -53.12
N LYS A 631 -35.43 -95.62 -52.16
CA LYS A 631 -34.02 -96.02 -52.17
C LYS A 631 -33.87 -97.46 -51.68
#